data_AF-A0AAU4FYM9-F1
#
_entry.id   AF-A0AAU4FYM9-F1
#
_cell.length_a   1.000
_cell.length_b   1.000
_cell.length_c   1.000
_cell.angle_alpha   90.00
_cell.angle_beta   90.00
_cell.angle_gamma   90.00
#
_symmetry.space_group_name_H-M   'P 1'
#
loop_
_entity.id
_entity.type
_entity.pdbx_description
1 polymer ?
#
loop_
_entity_poly.entity_id
_entity_poly.type
_entity_poly.pdbx_seq_one_letter_code
_entity_poly.pdbx_strand_id
1 'polypeptide(L)'
;MPASAGPSGAGAVGELLHRYLAAHGPATVADFATWSGLGLPAVRTAWKELLRAGRIEPCRVGDLDEYALPAGSSRCPEPVGDVRLLPAYDNYLVGYADRRLSVEPEHEHVVRPGGGQISPTVVVDGLVRGVWRRDRTRAVALEPFDGDLGGAGAEALDAELRDISRFLAA
;
A
#
# COMPACT_ATOMS: atom_id res chain seq x y z
N MET A 1 18.84 17.09 22.69
CA MET A 1 17.90 15.95 22.78
C MET A 1 18.67 14.77 23.36
N PRO A 2 18.31 14.20 24.52
CA PRO A 2 18.96 12.97 24.95
C PRO A 2 18.63 11.87 23.95
N ALA A 3 19.61 11.03 23.61
CA ALA A 3 19.37 9.87 22.75
C ALA A 3 18.36 8.95 23.46
N SER A 4 17.19 8.73 22.87
CA SER A 4 16.28 7.70 23.37
C SER A 4 17.00 6.36 23.27
N ALA A 5 17.00 5.56 24.34
CA ALA A 5 17.52 4.20 24.38
C ALA A 5 16.62 3.25 23.55
N GLY A 6 16.43 3.58 22.27
CA GLY A 6 15.69 2.79 21.33
C GLY A 6 16.44 1.50 20.98
N PRO A 7 15.73 0.56 20.34
CA PRO A 7 16.37 -0.67 19.89
C PRO A 7 17.52 -0.37 18.93
N SER A 8 18.58 -1.17 18.99
CA SER A 8 19.77 -1.06 18.13
C SER A 8 20.07 -2.37 17.41
N GLY A 9 20.84 -2.30 16.33
CA GLY A 9 21.23 -3.47 15.53
C GLY A 9 20.03 -4.33 15.11
N ALA A 10 20.08 -5.63 15.41
CA ALA A 10 19.01 -6.58 15.06
C ALA A 10 17.65 -6.21 15.69
N GLY A 11 17.65 -5.71 16.94
CA GLY A 11 16.42 -5.28 17.60
C GLY A 11 15.74 -4.11 16.88
N ALA A 12 16.52 -3.21 16.27
CA ALA A 12 15.99 -2.09 15.49
C ALA A 12 15.30 -2.57 14.22
N VAL A 13 15.88 -3.56 13.54
CA VAL A 13 15.30 -4.16 12.32
C VAL A 13 14.00 -4.89 12.65
N GLY A 14 13.95 -5.64 13.76
CA GLY A 14 12.74 -6.31 14.21
C GLY A 14 11.60 -5.35 14.55
N GLU A 15 11.91 -4.25 15.24
CA GLU A 15 10.92 -3.20 15.54
C GLU A 15 10.43 -2.49 14.26
N LEU A 16 11.35 -2.18 13.33
CA LEU A 16 10.98 -1.58 12.05
C LEU A 16 10.08 -2.52 11.22
N LEU A 17 10.42 -3.81 11.17
CA LEU A 17 9.61 -4.83 10.48
C LEU A 17 8.20 -4.92 11.07
N HIS A 18 8.07 -4.92 12.39
CA HIS A 18 6.76 -4.98 13.03
C HIS A 18 5.91 -3.74 12.70
N ARG A 19 6.51 -2.55 12.70
CA ARG A 19 5.80 -1.31 12.32
C ARG A 19 5.44 -1.27 10.84
N TYR A 20 6.33 -1.78 9.98
CA TYR A 20 6.05 -1.94 8.57
C TYR A 20 4.82 -2.81 8.35
N LEU A 21 4.73 -3.99 8.98
CA LEU A 21 3.56 -4.87 8.87
C LEU A 21 2.30 -4.30 9.53
N ALA A 22 2.43 -3.41 10.51
CA ALA A 22 1.29 -2.69 11.07
C ALA A 22 0.68 -1.67 10.09
N ALA A 23 1.50 -1.09 9.21
CA ALA A 23 1.09 -0.05 8.27
C ALA A 23 0.79 -0.60 6.85
N HIS A 24 1.52 -1.64 6.44
CA HIS A 24 1.52 -2.22 5.10
C HIS A 24 1.24 -3.73 5.10
N GLY A 25 0.95 -4.35 6.24
CA GLY A 25 0.56 -5.75 6.24
C GLY A 25 -0.80 -5.96 5.56
N PRO A 26 -1.04 -7.10 4.91
CA PRO A 26 -0.13 -8.24 4.73
C PRO A 26 0.97 -7.96 3.68
N ALA A 27 2.17 -8.51 3.88
CA ALA A 27 3.32 -8.32 2.99
C ALA A 27 4.37 -9.45 3.09
N THR A 28 5.27 -9.51 2.11
CA THR A 28 6.37 -10.47 2.08
C THR A 28 7.68 -9.92 2.64
N VAL A 29 8.64 -10.84 2.85
CA VAL A 29 10.02 -10.48 3.20
C VAL A 29 10.71 -9.64 2.11
N ALA A 30 10.31 -9.83 0.85
CA ALA A 30 10.86 -9.09 -0.28
C ALA A 30 10.34 -7.65 -0.31
N ASP A 31 9.07 -7.44 0.06
CA ASP A 31 8.47 -6.11 0.17
C ASP A 31 9.19 -5.30 1.25
N PHE A 32 9.33 -5.86 2.45
CA PHE A 32 10.04 -5.18 3.53
C PHE A 32 11.51 -4.88 3.19
N ALA A 33 12.21 -5.82 2.54
CA ALA A 33 13.59 -5.59 2.11
C ALA A 33 13.68 -4.44 1.09
N THR A 34 12.76 -4.41 0.14
CA THR A 34 12.69 -3.36 -0.89
C THR A 34 12.37 -2.00 -0.28
N TRP A 35 11.35 -1.94 0.57
CA TRP A 35 10.90 -0.70 1.21
C TRP A 35 11.93 -0.12 2.18
N SER A 36 12.53 -0.97 3.02
CA SER A 36 13.49 -0.52 4.04
C SER A 36 14.87 -0.20 3.47
N GLY A 37 15.22 -0.72 2.29
CA GLY A 37 16.57 -0.66 1.72
C GLY A 37 17.63 -1.44 2.53
N LEU A 38 17.20 -2.26 3.50
CA LEU A 38 18.11 -3.03 4.35
C LEU A 38 18.61 -4.28 3.64
N GLY A 39 19.83 -4.71 4.00
CA GLY A 39 20.42 -5.93 3.47
C GLY A 39 19.58 -7.17 3.81
N LEU A 40 19.32 -8.00 2.79
CA LEU A 40 18.50 -9.20 2.90
C LEU A 40 18.89 -10.16 4.05
N PRO A 41 20.18 -10.34 4.43
CA PRO A 41 20.53 -11.17 5.59
C PRO A 41 19.94 -10.65 6.90
N ALA A 42 20.01 -9.34 7.17
CA ALA A 42 19.47 -8.74 8.39
C ALA A 42 17.94 -8.82 8.42
N VAL A 43 17.31 -8.54 7.29
CA VAL A 43 15.86 -8.68 7.10
C VAL A 43 15.39 -10.11 7.39
N ARG A 44 16.04 -11.12 6.80
CA ARG A 44 15.69 -12.53 7.01
C ARG A 44 15.88 -12.98 8.45
N THR A 45 16.89 -12.48 9.15
CA THR A 45 17.10 -12.76 10.58
C THR A 45 15.93 -12.23 11.39
N ALA A 46 15.59 -10.94 11.25
CA ALA A 46 14.48 -10.32 11.95
C ALA A 46 13.14 -11.00 11.64
N TRP A 47 12.88 -11.33 10.36
CA TRP A 47 11.66 -12.03 9.94
C TRP A 47 11.50 -13.38 10.63
N LYS A 48 12.56 -14.19 10.66
CA LYS A 48 12.55 -15.50 11.33
C LYS A 48 12.38 -15.38 12.84
N GLU A 49 12.97 -14.35 13.46
CA GLU A 49 12.81 -14.08 14.89
C GLU A 49 11.37 -13.72 15.25
N LEU A 50 10.75 -12.80 14.50
CA LEU A 50 9.35 -12.42 14.72
C LEU A 50 8.40 -13.60 14.48
N LEU A 51 8.64 -14.42 13.44
CA LEU A 51 7.83 -15.59 13.14
C LEU A 51 7.92 -16.63 14.27
N ARG A 52 9.13 -16.92 14.77
CA ARG A 52 9.33 -17.84 15.91
C ARG A 52 8.70 -17.33 17.20
N ALA A 53 8.70 -16.02 17.40
CA ALA A 53 8.08 -15.37 18.54
C ALA A 53 6.54 -15.26 18.41
N GLY A 54 5.95 -15.71 17.30
CA GLY A 54 4.51 -15.58 17.04
C GLY A 54 4.06 -14.11 16.93
N ARG A 55 4.96 -13.21 16.53
CA ARG A 55 4.67 -11.77 16.33
C ARG A 55 4.31 -11.42 14.90
N ILE A 56 4.47 -12.36 13.98
CA ILE A 56 3.96 -12.35 12.61
C ILE A 56 3.47 -13.76 12.29
N GLU A 57 2.49 -13.90 11.40
CA GLU A 57 1.95 -15.19 10.98
C GLU A 57 1.71 -15.23 9.46
N PRO A 58 1.82 -16.42 8.83
CA PRO A 58 1.43 -16.58 7.44
C PRO A 58 -0.05 -16.24 7.24
N CYS A 59 -0.34 -15.52 6.17
CA CYS A 59 -1.69 -15.17 5.74
C CYS A 59 -1.80 -15.45 4.24
N ARG A 60 -3.01 -15.75 3.75
CA ARG A 60 -3.27 -15.89 2.32
C ARG A 60 -4.32 -14.90 1.89
N VAL A 61 -4.01 -14.11 0.86
CA VAL A 61 -4.95 -13.16 0.23
C VAL A 61 -5.14 -13.60 -1.22
N GLY A 62 -6.29 -14.17 -1.53
CA GLY A 62 -6.50 -14.83 -2.83
C GLY A 62 -5.52 -15.99 -3.02
N ASP A 63 -4.66 -15.90 -4.04
CA ASP A 63 -3.60 -16.85 -4.36
C ASP A 63 -2.21 -16.42 -3.86
N LEU A 64 -2.11 -15.30 -3.14
CA LEU A 64 -0.86 -14.73 -2.66
C LEU A 64 -0.53 -15.22 -1.24
N ASP A 65 0.68 -15.75 -1.07
CA ASP A 65 1.24 -16.16 0.22
C ASP A 65 1.95 -14.97 0.88
N GLU A 66 1.35 -14.46 1.95
CA GLU A 66 1.76 -13.24 2.64
C GLU A 66 2.03 -13.49 4.13
N TYR A 67 2.45 -12.44 4.84
CA TYR A 67 2.55 -12.44 6.30
C TYR A 67 1.92 -11.18 6.87
N ALA A 68 1.26 -11.32 8.00
CA ALA A 68 0.64 -10.22 8.73
C ALA A 68 1.04 -10.25 10.21
N LEU A 69 0.73 -9.18 10.92
CA LEU A 69 0.70 -9.24 12.38
C LEU A 69 -0.42 -10.20 12.81
N PRO A 70 -0.26 -10.96 13.92
CA PRO A 70 -1.31 -11.81 14.45
C PRO A 70 -2.51 -10.94 14.77
N ALA A 71 -3.56 -11.08 13.96
CA ALA A 71 -4.80 -10.40 14.23
C ALA A 71 -5.69 -11.37 14.99
N GLY A 72 -6.19 -10.92 16.14
CA GLY A 72 -7.33 -11.57 16.78
C GLY A 72 -8.54 -11.41 15.87
N SER A 73 -8.66 -12.24 14.83
CA SER A 73 -9.79 -12.31 13.89
C SER A 73 -10.09 -11.06 13.05
N SER A 74 -9.09 -10.34 12.50
CA SER A 74 -9.40 -9.31 11.50
C SER A 74 -9.76 -9.98 10.16
N ARG A 75 -11.07 -10.09 9.91
CA ARG A 75 -11.57 -10.40 8.56
C ARG A 75 -11.24 -9.21 7.65
N CYS A 76 -10.90 -9.47 6.39
CA CYS A 76 -10.96 -8.42 5.38
C CYS A 76 -12.36 -7.79 5.46
N PRO A 77 -12.48 -6.47 5.63
CA PRO A 77 -13.79 -5.83 5.62
C PRO A 77 -14.48 -6.11 4.29
N GLU A 78 -15.80 -6.31 4.34
CA GLU A 78 -16.60 -6.41 3.13
C GLU A 78 -16.45 -5.12 2.31
N PRO A 79 -16.40 -5.20 0.97
CA PRO A 79 -16.39 -4.03 0.11
C PRO A 79 -17.58 -3.10 0.41
N VAL A 80 -17.31 -1.81 0.59
CA VAL A 80 -18.34 -0.80 0.90
C VAL A 80 -18.41 0.30 -0.16
N GLY A 81 -17.63 0.18 -1.23
CA GLY A 81 -17.49 1.19 -2.27
C GLY A 81 -16.69 2.40 -1.82
N ASP A 82 -15.73 2.23 -0.90
CA ASP A 82 -14.82 3.32 -0.51
C ASP A 82 -13.97 3.73 -1.70
N VAL A 83 -13.71 5.03 -1.84
CA VAL A 83 -12.92 5.59 -2.94
C VAL A 83 -11.82 6.49 -2.39
N ARG A 84 -10.59 6.29 -2.86
CA ARG A 84 -9.44 7.16 -2.55
C ARG A 84 -8.72 7.59 -3.82
N LEU A 85 -8.42 8.89 -3.92
CA LEU A 85 -7.62 9.46 -5.00
C LEU A 85 -6.21 9.68 -4.47
N LEU A 86 -5.35 8.69 -4.67
CA LEU A 86 -3.99 8.71 -4.15
C LEU A 86 -3.06 9.47 -5.10
N PRO A 87 -2.18 10.34 -4.59
CA PRO A 87 -1.22 11.04 -5.42
C PRO A 87 -0.17 10.09 -6.00
N ALA A 88 0.59 10.59 -6.96
CA ALA A 88 1.80 9.93 -7.42
C ALA A 88 2.73 9.62 -6.23
N TYR A 89 3.36 8.44 -6.25
CA TYR A 89 4.29 7.98 -5.20
C TYR A 89 3.69 7.76 -3.82
N ASP A 90 2.37 7.61 -3.72
CA ASP A 90 1.74 7.31 -2.44
C ASP A 90 2.31 6.03 -1.80
N ASN A 91 2.45 6.05 -0.47
CA ASN A 91 2.98 4.93 0.33
C ASN A 91 2.18 3.64 0.16
N TYR A 92 0.90 3.76 -0.20
CA TYR A 92 0.06 2.64 -0.55
C TYR A 92 0.68 1.76 -1.66
N LEU A 93 1.36 2.38 -2.64
CA LEU A 93 2.02 1.66 -3.73
C LEU A 93 3.52 1.51 -3.53
N VAL A 94 4.23 2.51 -2.99
CA VAL A 94 5.70 2.42 -2.83
C VAL A 94 6.11 1.51 -1.67
N GLY A 95 5.18 1.14 -0.79
CA GLY A 95 5.39 0.22 0.33
C GLY A 95 5.81 -1.20 -0.08
N TYR A 96 5.53 -1.61 -1.31
CA TYR A 96 5.70 -3.01 -1.73
C TYR A 96 6.72 -3.18 -2.86
N ALA A 97 7.36 -4.34 -2.90
CA ALA A 97 8.10 -4.79 -4.08
C ALA A 97 7.12 -5.24 -5.16
N ASP A 98 6.15 -6.05 -4.76
CA ASP A 98 5.08 -6.60 -5.59
C ASP A 98 3.72 -5.99 -5.21
N ARG A 99 2.96 -5.51 -6.19
CA ARG A 99 1.71 -4.75 -5.97
C ARG A 99 0.46 -5.53 -6.28
N ARG A 100 0.55 -6.85 -6.50
CA ARG A 100 -0.61 -7.69 -6.87
C ARG A 100 -1.76 -7.67 -5.86
N LEU A 101 -1.51 -7.27 -4.61
CA LEU A 101 -2.58 -7.03 -3.62
C LEU A 101 -3.46 -5.81 -3.93
N SER A 102 -2.95 -4.86 -4.71
CA SER A 102 -3.60 -3.57 -4.97
C SER A 102 -3.75 -3.24 -6.46
N VAL A 103 -2.92 -3.81 -7.33
CA VAL A 103 -2.90 -3.53 -8.77
C VAL A 103 -2.95 -4.85 -9.51
N GLU A 104 -3.95 -5.01 -10.37
CA GLU A 104 -4.04 -6.18 -11.23
C GLU A 104 -2.90 -6.17 -12.26
N PRO A 105 -2.26 -7.33 -12.55
CA PRO A 105 -1.04 -7.39 -13.37
C PRO A 105 -1.15 -6.72 -14.74
N GLU A 106 -2.33 -6.74 -15.35
CA GLU A 106 -2.60 -6.13 -16.64
C GLU A 106 -2.52 -4.59 -16.61
N HIS A 107 -2.74 -3.95 -15.46
CA HIS A 107 -2.70 -2.49 -15.32
C HIS A 107 -1.39 -1.96 -14.73
N GLU A 108 -0.47 -2.82 -14.29
CA GLU A 108 0.80 -2.42 -13.66
C GLU A 108 1.60 -1.46 -14.55
N HIS A 109 1.58 -1.65 -15.87
CA HIS A 109 2.28 -0.79 -16.82
C HIS A 109 1.69 0.63 -16.93
N VAL A 110 0.42 0.83 -16.57
CA VAL A 110 -0.22 2.16 -16.51
C VAL A 110 0.10 2.85 -15.19
N VAL A 111 0.11 2.09 -14.09
CA VAL A 111 0.45 2.59 -12.76
C VAL A 111 1.96 2.90 -12.66
N ARG A 112 2.82 2.09 -13.28
CA ARG A 112 4.27 2.23 -13.28
C ARG A 112 4.82 2.13 -14.72
N PRO A 113 4.71 3.20 -15.52
CA PRO A 113 5.11 3.19 -16.94
C PRO A 113 6.62 3.10 -17.19
N GLY A 114 7.43 3.00 -16.13
CA GLY A 114 8.89 2.94 -16.21
C GLY A 114 9.56 4.26 -15.82
N GLY A 115 10.90 4.27 -15.87
CA GLY A 115 11.70 5.46 -15.52
C GLY A 115 11.60 5.90 -14.05
N GLY A 116 11.14 5.01 -13.16
CA GLY A 116 10.91 5.32 -11.75
C GLY A 116 9.58 6.04 -11.48
N GLN A 117 8.76 6.31 -12.49
CA GLN A 117 7.49 7.02 -12.35
C GLN A 117 6.40 6.12 -11.75
N ILE A 118 5.57 6.71 -10.90
CA ILE A 118 4.36 6.10 -10.34
C ILE A 118 3.20 7.08 -10.53
N SER A 119 2.14 6.63 -11.20
CA SER A 119 0.97 7.43 -11.52
C SER A 119 0.12 7.70 -10.27
N PRO A 120 -0.60 8.83 -10.19
CA PRO A 120 -1.69 9.00 -9.24
C PRO A 120 -2.80 7.99 -9.55
N THR A 121 -3.37 7.36 -8.52
CA THR A 121 -4.30 6.24 -8.68
C THR A 121 -5.66 6.52 -8.07
N VAL A 122 -6.69 5.90 -8.67
CA VAL A 122 -8.04 5.82 -8.10
C VAL A 122 -8.18 4.43 -7.49
N VAL A 123 -8.30 4.39 -6.17
CA VAL A 123 -8.45 3.15 -5.40
C VAL A 123 -9.90 3.00 -4.99
N VAL A 124 -10.46 1.81 -5.22
CA VAL A 124 -11.82 1.43 -4.82
C VAL A 124 -11.74 0.17 -3.98
N ASP A 125 -12.21 0.23 -2.74
CA ASP A 125 -12.14 -0.87 -1.77
C ASP A 125 -10.76 -1.56 -1.68
N GLY A 126 -9.68 -0.77 -1.79
CA GLY A 126 -8.30 -1.28 -1.73
C GLY A 126 -7.75 -1.86 -3.05
N LEU A 127 -8.44 -1.66 -4.18
CA LEU A 127 -7.93 -2.04 -5.50
C LEU A 127 -7.82 -0.82 -6.40
N VAL A 128 -6.72 -0.69 -7.12
CA VAL A 128 -6.53 0.38 -8.11
C VAL A 128 -7.40 0.06 -9.32
N ARG A 129 -8.40 0.91 -9.57
CA ARG A 129 -9.36 0.80 -10.69
C ARG A 129 -9.13 1.82 -11.79
N GLY A 130 -8.18 2.71 -11.61
CA GLY A 130 -7.81 3.69 -12.61
C GLY A 130 -6.66 4.59 -12.16
N VAL A 131 -6.32 5.52 -13.03
CA VAL A 131 -5.43 6.64 -12.70
C VAL A 131 -6.20 7.95 -12.73
N TRP A 132 -5.63 8.99 -12.13
CA TRP A 132 -6.16 10.32 -12.28
C TRP A 132 -5.04 11.32 -12.56
N ARG A 133 -5.42 12.45 -13.13
CA ARG A 133 -4.51 13.55 -13.38
C ARG A 133 -5.21 14.88 -13.18
N ARG A 134 -4.39 15.91 -13.00
CA ARG A 134 -4.86 17.28 -13.08
C ARG A 134 -4.84 17.72 -14.55
N ASP A 135 -5.97 18.19 -15.06
CA ASP A 135 -6.07 18.69 -16.42
C ASP A 135 -5.51 20.12 -16.55
N ARG A 136 -5.60 20.68 -17.76
CA ARG A 136 -5.11 22.04 -18.05
C ARG A 136 -5.93 23.13 -17.35
N THR A 137 -7.17 22.84 -16.98
CA THR A 137 -8.07 23.73 -16.22
C THR A 137 -7.90 23.58 -14.71
N ARG A 138 -6.92 22.78 -14.28
CA ARG A 138 -6.64 22.43 -12.88
C ARG A 138 -7.67 21.51 -12.24
N ALA A 139 -8.62 20.98 -13.00
CA ALA A 139 -9.61 20.01 -12.55
C ALA A 139 -9.04 18.60 -12.46
N VAL A 140 -9.64 17.76 -11.62
CA VAL A 140 -9.30 16.34 -11.50
C VAL A 140 -10.02 15.57 -12.61
N ALA A 141 -9.25 14.86 -13.44
CA ALA A 141 -9.76 13.97 -14.48
C ALA A 141 -9.41 12.52 -14.12
N LEU A 142 -10.42 11.64 -14.13
CA LEU A 142 -10.28 10.21 -13.84
C LEU A 142 -10.18 9.42 -15.14
N GLU A 143 -9.36 8.38 -15.14
CA GLU A 143 -9.14 7.47 -16.26
C GLU A 143 -9.24 6.03 -15.73
N PRO A 144 -10.47 5.46 -15.68
CA PRO A 144 -10.69 4.08 -15.26
C PRO A 144 -10.08 3.08 -16.25
N PHE A 145 -9.62 1.92 -15.77
CA PHE A 145 -8.97 0.93 -16.64
C PHE A 145 -9.96 0.19 -17.55
N ASP A 146 -11.12 -0.21 -17.01
CA ASP A 146 -12.12 -1.03 -17.73
C ASP A 146 -13.33 -0.22 -18.21
N GLY A 147 -13.18 1.11 -18.29
CA GLY A 147 -14.24 2.04 -18.68
C GLY A 147 -15.14 2.51 -17.53
N ASP A 148 -15.11 1.83 -16.37
CA ASP A 148 -15.70 2.30 -15.12
C ASP A 148 -14.82 1.97 -13.90
N LEU A 149 -15.19 2.52 -12.73
CA LEU A 149 -14.43 2.36 -11.48
C LEU A 149 -14.87 1.17 -10.62
N GLY A 150 -15.79 0.31 -11.10
CA GLY A 150 -16.17 -0.97 -10.50
C GLY A 150 -16.38 -0.99 -8.98
N GLY A 151 -17.62 -0.93 -8.52
CA GLY A 151 -17.95 -1.00 -7.09
C GLY A 151 -17.81 0.33 -6.34
N ALA A 152 -17.32 1.39 -7.00
CA ALA A 152 -17.22 2.72 -6.42
C ALA A 152 -18.59 3.25 -5.96
N GLY A 153 -18.70 3.62 -4.68
CA GLY A 153 -19.87 4.31 -4.16
C GLY A 153 -19.93 5.74 -4.70
N ALA A 154 -21.05 6.12 -5.31
CA ALA A 154 -21.21 7.45 -5.91
C ALA A 154 -20.97 8.59 -4.90
N GLU A 155 -21.52 8.47 -3.69
CA GLU A 155 -21.33 9.46 -2.63
C GLU A 155 -19.88 9.55 -2.15
N ALA A 156 -19.18 8.41 -2.08
CA ALA A 156 -17.77 8.34 -1.68
C ALA A 156 -16.86 8.98 -2.74
N LEU A 157 -17.09 8.68 -4.02
CA LEU A 157 -16.38 9.30 -5.13
C LEU A 157 -16.56 10.82 -5.14
N ASP A 158 -17.79 11.29 -4.99
CA ASP A 158 -18.09 12.73 -4.95
C ASP A 158 -17.44 13.43 -3.76
N ALA A 159 -17.39 12.77 -2.59
CA ALA A 159 -16.71 13.29 -1.41
C ALA A 159 -15.20 13.39 -1.61
N GLU A 160 -14.58 12.35 -2.14
CA GLU A 160 -13.14 12.30 -2.40
C GLU A 160 -12.72 13.34 -3.45
N LEU A 161 -13.49 13.49 -4.54
CA LEU A 161 -13.26 14.52 -5.56
C LEU A 161 -13.33 15.94 -4.98
N ARG A 162 -14.29 16.22 -4.10
CA ARG A 162 -14.37 17.51 -3.40
C ARG A 162 -13.16 17.75 -2.52
N ASP A 163 -12.71 16.73 -1.80
CA ASP A 163 -11.58 16.87 -0.89
C ASP A 163 -10.26 17.13 -1.62
N ILE A 164 -9.95 16.31 -2.64
CA ILE A 164 -8.75 16.53 -3.47
C ILE A 164 -8.82 17.87 -4.20
N SER A 165 -9.98 18.25 -4.73
CA SER A 165 -10.14 19.55 -5.40
C SER A 165 -9.89 20.71 -4.44
N ARG A 166 -10.36 20.62 -3.19
CA ARG A 166 -10.07 21.59 -2.13
C ARG A 166 -8.58 21.65 -1.82
N PHE A 167 -7.93 20.50 -1.64
CA PHE A 167 -6.49 20.42 -1.35
C PHE A 167 -5.64 21.03 -2.46
N LEU A 168 -5.96 20.77 -3.73
CA LEU A 168 -5.21 21.26 -4.89
C LEU A 168 -5.47 22.73 -5.26
N ALA A 169 -6.50 23.35 -4.66
CA ALA A 169 -6.85 24.75 -4.84
C ALA A 169 -6.15 25.70 -3.85
N ALA A 170 -5.62 25.16 -2.75
CA ALA A 170 -4.79 25.87 -1.79
C ALA A 170 -3.37 26.12 -2.34
#